data_AF-A0A0R3QI02-F1
#
_entry.id   AF-A0A0R3QI02-F1
#
_cell.length_a   1.000
_cell.length_b   1.000
_cell.length_c   1.000
_cell.angle_alpha   90.00
_cell.angle_beta   90.00
_cell.angle_gamma   90.00
#
_symmetry.space_group_name_H-M   'P 1'
#
loop_
_entity.id
_entity.type
_entity.pdbx_description
1 polymer ?
#
loop_
_entity_poly.entity_id
_entity_poly.type
_entity_poly.pdbx_seq_one_letter_code
_entity_poly.pdbx_strand_id
1 'polypeptide(L)'
;MEDGTVVKEKRSSGGDFVCTGDERGQTDNSGSEKEVQELEVTFKKESGLDDSQKAYSTSHISNRQMKNRLYRQALGYIVDLKPDLQMANVAKGIYLGSQDVAHDYDILMAHNVTHIINCATGVENIFLGAIKYLTFDVLDLPWSNMEQYFDKCHEFMKNAVENGGNV
;
A
#
# COMPACT_ATOMS: atom_id res chain seq x y z
N MET A 1 -7.53 23.14 -11.68
CA MET A 1 -7.74 21.83 -12.34
C MET A 1 -6.41 21.49 -12.96
N GLU A 2 -5.56 20.80 -12.22
CA GLU A 2 -4.21 20.45 -12.67
C GLU A 2 -4.27 19.10 -13.41
N ASP A 3 -3.70 19.12 -14.60
CA ASP A 3 -3.71 18.06 -15.61
C ASP A 3 -2.68 16.98 -15.23
N GLY A 4 -3.13 15.73 -15.10
CA GLY A 4 -2.31 14.63 -14.63
C GLY A 4 -1.46 14.05 -15.77
N THR A 5 -0.14 14.27 -15.70
CA THR A 5 0.82 13.68 -16.64
C THR A 5 0.93 12.16 -16.43
N VAL A 6 0.65 11.37 -17.48
CA VAL A 6 0.81 9.91 -17.49
C VAL A 6 2.19 9.56 -18.05
N VAL A 7 3.08 9.02 -17.22
CA VAL A 7 4.38 8.49 -17.66
C VAL A 7 4.20 7.10 -18.26
N LYS A 8 4.81 6.84 -19.42
CA LYS A 8 4.78 5.53 -20.09
C LYS A 8 6.09 4.79 -19.84
N GLU A 9 6.01 3.61 -19.25
CA GLU A 9 7.13 2.70 -18.99
C GLU A 9 7.30 1.70 -20.15
N LYS A 10 8.53 1.38 -20.54
CA LYS A 10 8.85 0.30 -21.49
C LYS A 10 9.77 -0.71 -20.81
N ARG A 11 9.39 -1.99 -20.88
CA ARG A 11 10.23 -3.11 -20.43
C ARG A 11 11.07 -3.64 -21.60
N SER A 12 12.37 -3.79 -21.37
CA SER A 12 13.27 -4.56 -22.23
C SER A 12 13.35 -6.00 -21.75
N SER A 13 13.55 -6.95 -22.68
CA SER A 13 13.61 -8.40 -22.41
C SER A 13 14.84 -8.87 -21.61
N GLY A 14 15.66 -7.93 -21.10
CA GLY A 14 16.84 -8.20 -20.27
C GLY A 14 16.67 -7.98 -18.77
N GLY A 15 15.49 -7.55 -18.29
CA GLY A 15 15.23 -7.39 -16.84
C GLY A 15 15.83 -6.13 -16.18
N ASP A 16 16.56 -5.30 -16.90
CA ASP A 16 17.09 -4.04 -16.37
C ASP A 16 16.07 -2.89 -16.52
N PHE A 17 15.88 -2.14 -15.43
CA PHE A 17 15.07 -0.92 -15.38
C PHE A 17 15.92 0.29 -15.82
N VAL A 18 15.52 0.95 -16.90
CA VAL A 18 16.15 2.20 -17.35
C VAL A 18 15.11 3.32 -17.31
N CYS A 19 15.29 4.26 -16.39
CA CYS A 19 14.55 5.52 -16.35
C CYS A 19 15.27 6.54 -17.24
N THR A 20 14.74 6.82 -18.44
CA THR A 20 15.22 7.94 -19.25
C THR A 20 14.53 9.22 -18.80
N GLY A 21 15.28 10.14 -18.20
CA GLY A 21 14.82 11.47 -17.84
C GLY A 21 14.62 12.38 -19.06
N ASP A 22 13.67 13.29 -18.96
CA ASP A 22 13.36 14.31 -19.96
C ASP A 22 14.56 15.22 -20.24
N GLU A 23 15.16 15.10 -21.43
CA GLU A 23 15.86 16.21 -22.06
C GLU A 23 15.01 16.77 -23.19
N ARG A 24 14.75 18.08 -23.08
CA ARG A 24 14.01 18.89 -24.06
C ARG A 24 14.64 18.80 -25.45
N GLY A 25 13.79 18.54 -26.44
CA GLY A 25 13.90 19.22 -27.74
C GLY A 25 13.98 18.33 -28.97
N GLN A 26 13.23 18.77 -29.98
CA GLN A 26 13.31 18.49 -31.41
C GLN A 26 12.52 17.29 -32.00
N THR A 27 11.56 17.73 -32.82
CA THR A 27 10.86 17.06 -33.91
C THR A 27 11.79 16.18 -34.75
N ASP A 28 11.31 14.99 -35.13
CA ASP A 28 11.32 14.55 -36.52
C ASP A 28 10.32 13.42 -36.78
N ASN A 29 9.66 13.56 -37.92
CA ASN A 29 8.60 12.71 -38.44
C ASN A 29 9.23 11.55 -39.23
N SER A 30 9.04 10.29 -38.81
CA SER A 30 9.17 9.15 -39.72
C SER A 30 8.31 7.98 -39.25
N GLY A 31 7.48 7.49 -40.17
CA GLY A 31 6.46 6.50 -39.90
C GLY A 31 7.00 5.10 -39.61
N SER A 32 6.31 4.41 -38.71
CA SER A 32 6.05 2.98 -38.85
C SER A 32 4.79 2.66 -38.06
N GLU A 33 3.73 2.30 -38.78
CA GLU A 33 2.48 1.79 -38.24
C GLU A 33 2.77 0.50 -37.46
N LYS A 34 2.40 0.44 -36.18
CA LYS A 34 2.44 -0.80 -35.38
C LYS A 34 1.20 -0.91 -34.49
N GLU A 35 0.21 -1.54 -35.09
CA GLU A 35 -0.80 -2.47 -34.54
C GLU A 35 -1.00 -2.47 -33.01
N VAL A 36 -2.11 -1.85 -32.58
CA VAL A 36 -2.66 -2.00 -31.24
C VAL A 36 -3.45 -3.31 -31.22
N GLN A 37 -2.99 -4.33 -30.50
CA GLN A 37 -3.82 -5.51 -30.22
C GLN A 37 -4.81 -5.16 -29.10
N GLU A 38 -6.00 -4.71 -29.49
CA GLU A 38 -7.19 -4.78 -28.63
C GLU A 38 -7.54 -6.26 -28.41
N LEU A 39 -7.35 -6.76 -27.18
CA LEU A 39 -7.90 -8.06 -26.80
C LEU A 39 -9.40 -7.91 -26.50
N GLU A 40 -10.22 -8.09 -27.53
CA GLU A 40 -11.66 -8.34 -27.37
C GLU A 40 -11.89 -9.79 -26.94
N VAL A 41 -12.32 -9.99 -25.69
CA VAL A 41 -12.74 -11.31 -25.19
C VAL A 41 -14.22 -11.50 -25.48
N THR A 42 -14.54 -12.24 -26.55
CA THR A 42 -15.92 -12.61 -26.89
C THR A 42 -16.27 -13.95 -26.25
N PHE A 43 -17.28 -13.97 -25.38
CA PHE A 43 -17.78 -15.22 -24.79
C PHE A 43 -18.95 -15.78 -25.62
N LYS A 44 -18.77 -16.98 -26.17
CA LYS A 44 -19.85 -17.75 -26.81
C LYS A 44 -20.78 -18.29 -25.72
N LYS A 45 -22.08 -18.01 -25.85
CA LYS A 45 -23.13 -18.63 -25.04
C LYS A 45 -23.42 -20.01 -25.61
N GLU A 46 -22.85 -21.05 -25.01
CA GLU A 46 -23.33 -22.41 -25.27
C GLU A 46 -24.58 -22.65 -24.42
N SER A 47 -25.72 -22.75 -25.10
CA SER A 47 -26.99 -23.19 -24.52
C SER A 47 -27.04 -24.72 -24.57
N GLY A 48 -26.82 -25.36 -23.43
CA GLY A 48 -27.17 -26.75 -23.17
C GLY A 48 -28.00 -26.83 -21.89
N LEU A 49 -29.30 -27.08 -22.04
CA LEU A 49 -30.26 -27.32 -20.96
C LEU A 49 -30.07 -28.73 -20.41
N ASP A 50 -30.03 -28.88 -19.08
CA ASP A 50 -30.74 -29.97 -18.41
C ASP A 50 -31.15 -29.55 -16.98
N ASP A 51 -32.37 -29.89 -16.65
CA ASP A 51 -33.17 -29.47 -15.51
C ASP A 51 -32.68 -30.06 -14.19
N SER A 52 -32.54 -29.22 -13.16
CA SER A 52 -32.93 -29.54 -11.77
C SER A 52 -32.73 -28.32 -10.87
N GLN A 53 -33.85 -27.76 -10.43
CA GLN A 53 -33.93 -26.60 -9.57
C GLN A 53 -33.29 -26.86 -8.21
N LYS A 54 -32.26 -26.08 -7.87
CA LYS A 54 -31.99 -25.69 -6.49
C LYS A 54 -31.76 -24.17 -6.47
N ALA A 55 -32.80 -23.44 -6.13
CA ALA A 55 -32.82 -21.99 -6.05
C ALA A 55 -31.89 -21.51 -4.92
N TYR A 56 -30.61 -21.34 -5.25
CA TYR A 56 -29.78 -20.36 -4.56
C TYR A 56 -30.08 -19.02 -5.24
N SER A 57 -30.50 -18.02 -4.47
CA SER A 57 -30.63 -16.65 -4.94
C SER A 57 -29.29 -16.23 -5.54
N THR A 58 -29.18 -16.27 -6.87
CA THR A 58 -28.05 -15.71 -7.61
C THR A 58 -28.13 -14.21 -7.41
N SER A 59 -27.37 -13.70 -6.46
CA SER A 59 -27.12 -12.28 -6.33
C SER A 59 -26.60 -11.80 -7.69
N HIS A 60 -27.41 -11.05 -8.43
CA HIS A 60 -26.98 -10.41 -9.67
C HIS A 60 -25.92 -9.37 -9.31
N ILE A 61 -24.66 -9.80 -9.30
CA ILE A 61 -23.51 -8.91 -9.11
C ILE A 61 -23.40 -8.07 -10.38
N SER A 62 -23.44 -6.74 -10.25
CA SER A 62 -23.31 -5.86 -11.41
C SER A 62 -21.93 -6.00 -12.06
N ASN A 63 -21.82 -5.76 -13.36
CA ASN A 63 -20.54 -5.77 -14.08
C ASN A 63 -19.49 -4.86 -13.42
N ARG A 64 -19.93 -3.75 -12.81
CA ARG A 64 -19.07 -2.85 -12.02
C ARG A 64 -18.51 -3.54 -10.77
N GLN A 65 -19.34 -4.25 -10.03
CA GLN A 65 -18.92 -5.00 -8.85
C GLN A 65 -18.00 -6.17 -9.22
N MET A 66 -18.27 -6.86 -10.33
CA MET A 66 -17.42 -7.94 -10.84
C MET A 66 -16.04 -7.41 -11.24
N LYS A 67 -15.98 -6.30 -11.99
CA LYS A 67 -14.73 -5.65 -12.38
C LYS A 67 -13.92 -5.18 -11.17
N ASN A 68 -14.56 -4.58 -10.16
CA ASN A 68 -13.89 -4.19 -8.91
C ASN A 68 -13.37 -5.40 -8.12
N ARG A 69 -14.07 -6.54 -8.16
CA ARG A 69 -13.64 -7.76 -7.48
C ARG A 69 -12.41 -8.37 -8.16
N LEU A 70 -12.45 -8.46 -9.49
CA LEU A 70 -11.32 -8.93 -10.31
C LEU A 70 -10.10 -8.00 -10.17
N TYR A 71 -10.32 -6.68 -10.16
CA TYR A 71 -9.26 -5.70 -9.93
C TYR A 71 -8.60 -5.93 -8.57
N ARG A 72 -9.37 -6.02 -7.48
CA ARG A 72 -8.82 -6.29 -6.14
C ARG A 72 -8.08 -7.63 -6.06
N GLN A 73 -8.55 -8.66 -6.74
CA GLN A 73 -7.84 -9.95 -6.82
C GLN A 73 -6.51 -9.86 -7.59
N ALA A 74 -6.37 -8.89 -8.50
CA ALA A 74 -5.16 -8.69 -9.28
C ALA A 74 -4.12 -7.76 -8.62
N LEU A 75 -4.47 -7.08 -7.52
CA LEU A 75 -3.58 -6.09 -6.88
C LEU A 75 -2.44 -6.71 -6.04
N GLY A 76 -2.36 -8.03 -5.93
CA GLY A 76 -1.25 -8.70 -5.25
C GLY A 76 -1.21 -8.53 -3.73
N TYR A 77 -2.21 -7.87 -3.12
CA TYR A 77 -2.37 -7.78 -1.67
C TYR A 77 -3.71 -8.35 -1.22
N ILE A 78 -3.76 -8.86 0.01
CA ILE A 78 -4.97 -9.36 0.65
C ILE A 78 -5.53 -8.23 1.50
N VAL A 79 -6.79 -7.86 1.26
CA VAL A 79 -7.50 -6.91 2.14
C VAL A 79 -7.79 -7.63 3.45
N ASP A 80 -7.12 -7.24 4.53
CA ASP A 80 -7.53 -7.64 5.87
C ASP A 80 -8.63 -6.69 6.38
N LEU A 81 -9.64 -7.28 7.01
CA LEU A 81 -10.78 -6.56 7.58
C LEU A 81 -10.85 -6.71 9.10
N LYS A 82 -9.98 -7.55 9.68
CA LYS A 82 -9.91 -7.77 11.11
C LYS A 82 -8.82 -6.85 11.67
N PRO A 83 -9.10 -6.09 12.74
CA PRO A 83 -8.06 -5.29 13.37
C PRO A 83 -6.98 -6.19 13.99
N ASP A 84 -5.72 -5.81 13.80
CA ASP A 84 -4.57 -6.46 14.41
C ASP A 84 -4.09 -5.67 15.63
N LEU A 85 -4.58 -6.06 16.80
CA LEU A 85 -4.26 -5.44 18.09
C LEU A 85 -3.06 -6.08 18.80
N GLN A 86 -2.26 -6.88 18.10
CA GLN A 86 -1.08 -7.50 18.68
C GLN A 86 0.11 -6.53 18.66
N MET A 87 0.86 -6.50 19.76
CA MET A 87 2.08 -5.71 19.88
C MET A 87 3.23 -6.58 20.37
N ALA A 88 4.32 -6.60 19.60
CA ALA A 88 5.52 -7.36 19.92
C ALA A 88 6.49 -6.50 20.73
N ASN A 89 7.03 -7.03 21.83
CA ASN A 89 8.15 -6.43 22.55
C ASN A 89 9.45 -6.97 21.95
N VAL A 90 10.15 -6.13 21.17
CA VAL A 90 11.35 -6.52 20.43
C VAL A 90 12.63 -6.25 21.22
N ALA A 91 12.60 -5.28 22.12
CA ALA A 91 13.66 -4.96 23.05
C ALA A 91 13.11 -4.20 24.26
N LYS A 92 13.91 -4.07 25.33
CA LYS A 92 13.48 -3.34 26.53
C LYS A 92 13.03 -1.91 26.16
N GLY A 93 11.74 -1.64 26.37
CA GLY A 93 11.12 -0.34 26.10
C GLY A 93 10.85 -0.06 24.62
N ILE A 94 10.99 -1.06 23.74
CA ILE A 94 10.76 -0.95 22.29
C ILE A 94 9.74 -2.00 21.85
N TYR A 95 8.69 -1.51 21.21
CA TYR A 95 7.59 -2.31 20.72
C TYR A 95 7.39 -2.15 19.22
N LEU A 96 6.77 -3.15 18.60
CA LEU A 96 6.37 -3.14 17.20
C LEU A 96 4.90 -3.53 17.10
N GLY A 97 4.10 -2.75 16.37
CA GLY A 97 2.67 -2.97 16.21
C GLY A 97 2.14 -2.37 14.91
N SER A 98 0.89 -2.70 14.60
CA SER A 98 0.17 -2.19 13.45
C SER A 98 -0.38 -0.78 13.68
N GLN A 99 -0.99 -0.19 12.64
CA GLN A 99 -1.78 1.03 12.79
C GLN A 99 -2.91 0.87 13.82
N ASP A 100 -3.55 -0.31 13.90
CA ASP A 100 -4.67 -0.54 14.80
C ASP A 100 -4.23 -0.40 16.27
N VAL A 101 -3.06 -0.95 16.61
CA VAL A 101 -2.44 -0.74 17.94
C VAL A 101 -2.12 0.73 18.19
N ALA A 102 -1.56 1.43 17.20
CA ALA A 102 -1.22 2.85 17.34
C ALA A 102 -2.46 3.74 17.56
N HIS A 103 -3.66 3.24 17.24
CA HIS A 103 -4.94 3.92 17.47
C HIS A 103 -5.68 3.42 18.72
N ASP A 104 -5.15 2.45 19.45
CA ASP A 104 -5.75 1.90 20.67
C ASP A 104 -5.03 2.44 21.91
N TYR A 105 -5.65 3.43 22.56
CA TYR A 105 -5.08 4.10 23.72
C TYR A 105 -4.85 3.14 24.90
N ASP A 106 -5.77 2.18 25.11
CA ASP A 106 -5.72 1.30 26.27
C ASP A 106 -4.55 0.34 26.16
N ILE A 107 -4.28 -0.20 24.96
CA ILE A 107 -3.11 -1.04 24.70
C ILE A 107 -1.82 -0.24 24.89
N LEU A 108 -1.74 0.97 24.32
CA LEU A 108 -0.54 1.82 24.45
C LEU A 108 -0.24 2.13 25.93
N MET A 109 -1.26 2.46 26.73
CA MET A 109 -1.08 2.78 28.15
C MET A 109 -0.76 1.54 28.99
N ALA A 110 -1.33 0.37 28.68
CA ALA A 110 -1.00 -0.90 29.34
C ALA A 110 0.49 -1.24 29.21
N HIS A 111 1.14 -0.80 28.13
CA HIS A 111 2.57 -0.95 27.89
C HIS A 111 3.40 0.29 28.21
N ASN A 112 2.79 1.32 28.80
CA ASN A 112 3.42 2.61 29.12
C ASN A 112 4.13 3.26 27.91
N VAL A 113 3.54 3.13 26.73
CA VAL A 113 4.04 3.79 25.52
C VAL A 113 3.90 5.31 25.68
N THR A 114 5.00 6.00 25.41
CA THR A 114 5.11 7.47 25.55
C THR A 114 5.53 8.14 24.25
N HIS A 115 6.15 7.37 23.37
CA HIS A 115 6.66 7.80 22.09
C HIS A 115 6.17 6.83 21.02
N ILE A 116 5.90 7.29 19.81
CA ILE A 116 5.58 6.44 18.66
C ILE A 116 6.38 6.91 17.46
N ILE A 117 7.00 5.97 16.73
CA ILE A 117 7.50 6.23 15.39
C ILE A 117 6.41 5.80 14.40
N ASN A 118 5.83 6.77 13.70
CA ASN A 118 4.86 6.52 12.64
C ASN A 118 5.57 6.58 11.29
N CYS A 119 5.77 5.41 10.67
CA CYS A 119 6.41 5.28 9.36
C CYS A 119 5.41 5.11 8.20
N ALA A 120 4.12 5.38 8.42
CA ALA A 120 3.07 5.08 7.45
C ALA A 120 2.55 6.34 6.74
N THR A 121 2.36 6.22 5.43
CA THR A 121 1.69 7.23 4.61
C THR A 121 0.19 7.27 4.89
N GLY A 122 -0.35 8.46 5.15
CA GLY A 122 -1.78 8.69 5.32
C GLY A 122 -2.36 8.20 6.66
N VAL A 123 -1.50 7.84 7.62
CA VAL A 123 -1.91 7.44 8.97
C VAL A 123 -1.73 8.60 9.94
N GLU A 124 -2.81 9.04 10.58
CA GLU A 124 -2.81 10.18 11.48
C GLU A 124 -2.25 9.85 12.88
N ASN A 125 -1.65 10.85 13.52
CA ASN A 125 -1.24 10.76 14.93
C ASN A 125 -2.37 11.30 15.80
N ILE A 126 -3.07 10.43 16.53
CA ILE A 126 -4.32 10.83 17.20
C ILE A 126 -4.15 11.24 18.68
N PHE A 127 -3.09 10.80 19.36
CA PHE A 127 -2.88 11.08 20.79
C PHE A 127 -1.89 12.22 21.04
N LEU A 128 -2.08 13.34 20.34
CA LEU A 128 -1.22 14.52 20.48
C LEU A 128 -1.24 15.05 21.91
N GLY A 129 -0.06 15.36 22.46
CA GLY A 129 0.12 15.86 23.82
C GLY A 129 0.27 14.78 24.90
N ALA A 130 -0.30 13.59 24.69
CA ALA A 130 -0.06 12.43 25.55
C ALA A 130 1.12 11.58 25.05
N ILE A 131 1.24 11.41 23.74
CA ILE A 131 2.29 10.65 23.07
C ILE A 131 3.11 11.59 22.18
N LYS A 132 4.43 11.41 22.19
CA LYS A 132 5.37 12.11 21.31
C LYS A 132 5.57 11.32 20.03
N TYR A 133 5.53 11.99 18.89
CA TYR A 133 5.62 11.32 17.60
C TYR A 133 6.89 11.71 16.84
N LEU A 134 7.50 10.72 16.21
CA LEU A 134 8.39 10.90 15.07
C LEU A 134 7.67 10.33 13.85
N THR A 135 7.39 11.17 12.85
CA THR A 135 6.60 10.77 11.69
C THR A 135 7.39 10.85 10.40
N PHE A 136 7.25 9.82 9.58
CA PHE A 136 7.76 9.74 8.22
C PHE A 136 6.63 9.34 7.30
N ASP A 137 6.44 10.12 6.24
CA ASP A 137 5.52 9.77 5.16
C ASP A 137 6.29 8.95 4.12
N VAL A 138 6.30 7.62 4.30
CA VAL A 138 7.10 6.68 3.49
C VAL A 138 6.22 5.53 3.03
N LEU A 139 6.28 5.26 1.73
CA LEU A 139 5.64 4.10 1.13
C LEU A 139 6.58 2.90 1.16
N ASP A 140 6.04 1.72 1.47
CA ASP A 140 6.76 0.44 1.40
C ASP A 140 6.88 -0.01 -0.06
N LEU A 141 7.87 0.55 -0.76
CA LEU A 141 8.14 0.31 -2.17
C LEU A 141 9.60 -0.13 -2.34
N PRO A 142 9.91 -1.00 -3.30
CA PRO A 142 11.27 -1.48 -3.54
C PRO A 142 12.32 -0.39 -3.79
N TRP A 143 11.88 0.78 -4.26
CA TRP A 143 12.73 1.94 -4.54
C TRP A 143 12.75 2.99 -3.43
N SER A 144 11.99 2.81 -2.34
CA SER A 144 12.04 3.69 -1.18
C SER A 144 13.33 3.47 -0.41
N ASN A 145 14.18 4.49 -0.32
CA ASN A 145 15.37 4.44 0.51
C ASN A 145 14.97 4.58 1.99
N MET A 146 14.90 3.46 2.72
CA MET A 146 14.60 3.47 4.16
C MET A 146 15.81 3.82 5.03
N GLU A 147 17.03 3.58 4.54
CA GLU A 147 18.25 3.75 5.33
C GLU A 147 18.45 5.19 5.81
N GLN A 148 18.02 6.16 5.02
CA GLN A 148 18.10 7.59 5.36
C GLN A 148 17.36 7.96 6.65
N TYR A 149 16.42 7.13 7.12
CA TYR A 149 15.64 7.38 8.34
C TYR A 149 16.19 6.69 9.58
N PHE A 150 17.12 5.74 9.42
CA PHE A 150 17.56 4.88 10.52
C PHE A 150 18.23 5.64 11.64
N ASP A 151 19.14 6.57 11.33
CA ASP A 151 19.84 7.37 12.35
C ASP A 151 18.86 8.17 13.20
N LYS A 152 17.87 8.81 12.56
CA LYS A 152 16.85 9.61 13.24
C LYS A 152 15.91 8.75 14.09
N CYS A 153 15.52 7.58 13.59
CA CYS A 153 14.73 6.61 14.37
C CYS A 153 15.51 6.12 15.59
N HIS A 154 16.79 5.78 15.40
CA HIS A 154 17.65 5.27 16.45
C HIS A 154 17.87 6.30 17.55
N GLU A 155 18.17 7.54 17.17
CA GLU A 155 18.31 8.65 18.11
C GLU A 155 17.02 8.89 18.90
N PHE A 156 15.88 8.90 18.23
CA PHE A 156 14.58 9.08 18.89
C PHE A 156 14.27 7.95 19.89
N MET A 157 14.47 6.70 19.48
CA MET A 157 14.27 5.54 20.37
C MET A 157 15.21 5.58 21.57
N LYS A 158 16.49 5.83 21.33
CA LYS A 158 17.50 5.87 22.38
C LYS A 158 17.17 6.96 23.41
N ASN A 159 16.88 8.17 22.95
CA ASN A 159 16.52 9.29 23.82
C ASN A 159 15.26 8.99 24.64
N ALA A 160 14.23 8.38 24.03
CA ALA A 160 13.01 8.00 24.74
C ALA A 160 13.29 7.00 25.88
N VAL A 161 14.02 5.92 25.58
CA VAL A 161 14.33 4.85 26.54
C VAL A 161 15.26 5.34 27.66
N GLU A 162 16.27 6.14 27.35
CA GLU A 162 17.19 6.71 28.36
C GLU A 162 16.46 7.63 29.36
N ASN A 163 15.38 8.27 28.93
CA ASN A 163 14.52 9.09 29.79
C ASN A 163 13.39 8.28 30.46
N GLY A 164 13.42 6.95 30.39
CA GLY A 164 12.46 6.06 31.03
C GLY A 164 11.12 5.92 30.30
N GLY A 165 11.05 6.34 29.03
CA GLY A 165 9.89 6.14 28.17
C GLY A 165 9.94 4.82 27.39
N ASN A 166 8.78 4.37 26.93
CA ASN A 166 8.68 3.29 25.94
C ASN A 166 8.24 3.84 24.57
N VAL A 167 8.71 3.18 23.51
CA VAL A 167 8.48 3.47 22.08
C VAL A 167 7.77 2.32 21.42
#